data_AF-A0AB74LY23-F1
#
_entry.id   AF-A0AB74LY23-F1
#
_cell.length_a   1.000
_cell.length_b   1.000
_cell.length_c   1.000
_cell.angle_alpha   90.00
_cell.angle_beta   90.00
_cell.angle_gamma   90.00
#
_symmetry.space_group_name_H-M   'P 1'
#
loop_
_entity.id
_entity.type
_entity.pdbx_description
1 polymer ?
#
loop_
_entity_poly.entity_id
_entity_poly.type
_entity_poly.pdbx_seq_one_letter_code
_entity_poly.pdbx_strand_id
1 'polypeptide(L)'
;MAVFLAHGAVAQTTEDDPGSTSSEEARPGPPPPLPDLSDPNSRTGESLGEPDARSGIPKTLRGSASKSGGPANDLNPSGTPQEAPPPKGDLANVLTGKELFHGNYCGAGQRGADLPPTDALDAACQRHDACYDAAGHRSCACDQALRREATAVSERPDVPLEVRRRSLSVAEAADAMNCRAP
;
A
#
# COMPACT_ATOMS: atom_id res chain seq x y z
N MET A 1 -23.26 24.42 51.26
CA MET A 1 -24.71 24.68 51.07
C MET A 1 -24.95 24.77 49.57
N ALA A 2 -25.87 24.04 48.94
CA ALA A 2 -26.79 23.02 49.47
C ALA A 2 -27.31 22.12 48.32
N VAL A 3 -27.66 20.84 48.60
CA VAL A 3 -28.74 20.01 47.97
C VAL A 3 -28.64 19.77 46.43
N PHE A 4 -28.43 18.53 45.91
CA PHE A 4 -29.41 17.46 45.63
C PHE A 4 -30.52 17.85 44.59
N LEU A 5 -31.09 16.99 43.72
CA LEU A 5 -31.13 15.51 43.62
C LEU A 5 -31.44 15.03 42.16
N ALA A 6 -30.78 13.95 41.71
CA ALA A 6 -31.28 12.82 40.88
C ALA A 6 -31.92 12.95 39.46
N HIS A 7 -31.43 12.05 38.59
CA HIS A 7 -32.09 11.18 37.58
C HIS A 7 -33.32 11.65 36.78
N GLY A 8 -33.19 11.56 35.45
CA GLY A 8 -34.31 11.51 34.50
C GLY A 8 -33.92 10.78 33.21
N ALA A 9 -34.10 9.46 33.18
CA ALA A 9 -34.04 8.69 31.94
C ALA A 9 -35.43 8.59 31.33
N VAL A 10 -35.59 8.97 30.06
CA VAL A 10 -36.80 8.69 29.26
C VAL A 10 -36.39 8.25 27.86
N ALA A 11 -36.52 6.94 27.61
CA ALA A 11 -36.62 6.43 26.25
C ALA A 11 -37.97 6.85 25.67
N GLN A 12 -38.00 7.25 24.40
CA GLN A 12 -39.25 7.34 23.64
C GLN A 12 -39.09 6.52 22.37
N THR A 13 -39.98 5.55 22.27
CA THR A 13 -40.15 4.56 21.21
C THR A 13 -40.37 5.22 19.86
N THR A 14 -39.57 4.88 18.86
CA THR A 14 -39.97 5.02 17.45
C THR A 14 -40.87 3.84 17.08
N GLU A 15 -42.03 4.14 16.54
CA GLU A 15 -43.06 3.16 16.19
C GLU A 15 -42.65 2.29 14.99
N ASP A 16 -43.02 1.01 15.06
CA ASP A 16 -42.87 0.00 14.01
C ASP A 16 -44.10 0.06 13.08
N ASP A 17 -43.91 0.27 11.77
CA ASP A 17 -44.90 -0.13 10.76
C ASP A 17 -44.19 -0.67 9.49
N PRO A 18 -44.57 -1.85 8.97
CA PRO A 18 -43.72 -2.61 8.07
C PRO A 18 -43.91 -2.23 6.60
N GLY A 19 -43.14 -1.23 6.15
CA GLY A 19 -42.96 -0.89 4.73
C GLY A 19 -42.31 -2.03 3.93
N SER A 20 -43.14 -2.89 3.33
CA SER A 20 -42.78 -4.10 2.60
C SER A 20 -41.52 -3.98 1.72
N THR A 21 -40.58 -4.92 1.94
CA THR A 21 -39.39 -5.14 1.10
C THR A 21 -39.79 -5.52 -0.32
N SER A 22 -39.80 -4.54 -1.22
CA SER A 22 -39.64 -4.79 -2.65
C SER A 22 -38.16 -4.72 -2.98
N SER A 23 -37.44 -5.81 -2.73
CA SER A 23 -36.13 -6.02 -3.33
C SER A 23 -36.34 -6.09 -4.84
N GLU A 24 -36.04 -5.00 -5.53
CA GLU A 24 -36.01 -4.98 -6.98
C GLU A 24 -34.80 -5.83 -7.39
N GLU A 25 -35.06 -7.13 -7.57
CA GLU A 25 -34.08 -8.14 -7.96
C GLU A 25 -33.40 -7.64 -9.23
N ALA A 26 -32.19 -7.09 -9.07
CA ALA A 26 -31.46 -6.42 -10.13
C ALA A 26 -31.10 -7.44 -11.20
N ARG A 27 -31.98 -7.58 -12.19
CA ARG A 27 -31.80 -8.49 -13.32
C ARG A 27 -30.41 -8.22 -13.89
N PRO A 28 -29.52 -9.24 -13.93
CA PRO A 28 -28.20 -9.05 -14.47
C PRO A 28 -28.32 -8.41 -15.85
N GLY A 29 -27.66 -7.26 -16.03
CA GLY A 29 -27.52 -6.67 -17.36
C GLY A 29 -26.90 -7.69 -18.31
N PRO A 30 -27.15 -7.59 -19.63
CA PRO A 30 -26.48 -8.46 -20.58
C PRO A 30 -24.97 -8.41 -20.31
N PRO A 31 -24.27 -9.57 -20.37
CA PRO A 31 -22.84 -9.61 -20.09
C PRO A 31 -22.13 -8.60 -21.01
N PRO A 32 -21.07 -7.91 -20.53
CA PRO A 32 -20.33 -6.99 -21.36
C PRO A 32 -19.89 -7.73 -22.64
N PRO A 33 -19.90 -7.06 -23.81
CA PRO A 33 -19.50 -7.69 -25.05
C PRO A 33 -18.11 -8.30 -24.88
N LEU A 34 -17.94 -9.53 -25.37
CA LEU A 34 -16.63 -10.19 -25.37
C LEU A 34 -15.62 -9.27 -26.09
N PRO A 35 -14.38 -9.15 -25.58
CA PRO A 35 -13.39 -8.27 -26.19
C PRO A 35 -13.17 -8.67 -27.65
N ASP A 36 -13.20 -7.68 -28.55
CA ASP A 36 -12.94 -7.95 -29.96
C ASP A 36 -11.47 -8.34 -30.12
N LEU A 37 -11.24 -9.62 -30.42
CA LEU A 37 -9.93 -10.20 -30.67
C LEU A 37 -9.30 -9.69 -31.99
N SER A 38 -10.07 -8.91 -32.76
CA SER A 38 -9.64 -8.21 -33.97
C SER A 38 -9.17 -6.77 -33.72
N ASP A 39 -9.51 -6.17 -32.55
CA ASP A 39 -9.04 -4.82 -32.20
C ASP A 39 -7.62 -4.91 -31.63
N PRO A 40 -6.60 -4.29 -32.28
CA PRO A 40 -5.22 -4.30 -31.80
C PRO A 40 -5.01 -3.51 -30.49
N ASN A 41 -6.03 -2.82 -29.98
CA ASN A 41 -6.01 -2.08 -28.71
C ASN A 41 -6.81 -2.77 -27.59
N SER A 42 -7.48 -3.90 -27.87
CA SER A 42 -8.16 -4.71 -26.86
C SER A 42 -7.16 -5.16 -25.79
N ARG A 43 -7.45 -4.88 -24.52
CA ARG A 43 -6.65 -5.36 -23.38
C ARG A 43 -6.91 -6.84 -23.09
N THR A 44 -6.32 -7.74 -23.89
CA THR A 44 -6.11 -9.13 -23.44
C THR A 44 -5.06 -9.16 -22.33
N GLY A 45 -5.27 -10.02 -21.33
CA GLY A 45 -4.45 -10.09 -20.12
C GLY A 45 -3.12 -10.82 -20.29
N GLU A 46 -2.34 -10.46 -21.32
CA GLU A 46 -1.01 -11.03 -21.56
C GLU A 46 0.10 -10.22 -20.87
N SER A 47 1.21 -10.90 -20.55
CA SER A 47 2.27 -10.33 -19.73
C SER A 47 3.05 -9.24 -20.48
N LEU A 48 3.33 -8.13 -19.80
CA LEU A 48 4.07 -6.97 -20.34
C LEU A 48 5.54 -7.23 -20.71
N GLY A 49 6.03 -8.47 -20.60
CA GLY A 49 7.43 -8.84 -20.80
C GLY A 49 7.86 -8.96 -22.26
N GLU A 50 6.98 -9.48 -23.13
CA GLU A 50 7.32 -9.77 -24.53
C GLU A 50 6.17 -9.42 -25.48
N PRO A 51 6.39 -8.61 -26.53
CA PRO A 51 5.34 -8.32 -27.51
C PRO A 51 5.05 -9.56 -28.38
N ASP A 52 3.78 -9.99 -28.38
CA ASP A 52 3.21 -11.07 -29.20
C ASP A 52 3.66 -10.98 -30.68
N ALA A 53 3.66 -12.12 -31.37
CA ALA A 53 4.01 -12.26 -32.79
C ALA A 53 3.14 -11.40 -33.72
N ARG A 54 1.96 -10.95 -33.24
CA ARG A 54 1.08 -9.99 -33.94
C ARG A 54 1.50 -8.52 -33.81
N SER A 55 2.48 -8.20 -32.96
CA SER A 55 2.96 -6.83 -32.78
C SER A 55 3.62 -6.32 -34.06
N GLY A 56 2.95 -5.39 -34.76
CA GLY A 56 3.46 -4.70 -35.95
C GLY A 56 4.67 -3.78 -35.69
N ILE A 57 5.21 -3.75 -34.47
CA ILE A 57 6.39 -2.97 -34.11
C ILE A 57 7.63 -3.63 -34.74
N PRO A 58 8.38 -2.94 -35.63
CA PRO A 58 9.63 -3.45 -36.18
C PRO A 58 10.59 -3.89 -35.07
N LYS A 59 11.29 -5.03 -35.27
CA LYS A 59 12.24 -5.57 -34.28
C LYS A 59 13.32 -4.57 -33.87
N THR A 60 13.68 -3.62 -34.73
CA THR A 60 14.62 -2.52 -34.48
C THR A 60 14.09 -1.45 -33.51
N LEU A 61 12.76 -1.37 -33.33
CA LEU A 61 12.09 -0.44 -32.41
C LEU A 61 11.61 -1.14 -31.12
N ARG A 62 11.76 -2.46 -31.03
CA ARG A 62 11.49 -3.27 -29.82
C ARG A 62 12.53 -2.91 -28.75
N GLY A 63 12.16 -2.03 -27.84
CA GLY A 63 13.04 -1.45 -26.81
C GLY A 63 13.29 0.06 -26.93
N SER A 64 12.76 0.73 -27.96
CA SER A 64 12.83 2.20 -28.07
C SER A 64 12.08 2.91 -26.93
N ALA A 65 10.99 2.30 -26.44
CA ALA A 65 10.27 2.76 -25.25
C ALA A 65 11.20 2.85 -24.02
N SER A 66 12.05 1.84 -23.80
CA SER A 66 13.05 1.80 -22.73
C SER A 66 14.17 2.85 -22.88
N LYS A 67 14.29 3.47 -24.06
CA LYS A 67 15.20 4.60 -24.34
C LYS A 67 14.47 5.94 -24.48
N SER A 68 13.17 6.01 -24.19
CA SER A 68 12.35 7.21 -24.37
C SER A 68 12.52 8.26 -23.25
N GLY A 69 13.73 8.39 -22.71
CA GLY A 69 14.15 9.57 -21.96
C GLY A 69 14.56 10.67 -22.93
N GLY A 70 13.59 11.41 -23.46
CA GLY A 70 13.88 12.64 -24.20
C GLY A 70 14.42 13.75 -23.28
N PRO A 71 14.84 14.91 -23.81
CA PRO A 71 15.40 16.01 -22.99
C PRO A 71 14.43 16.57 -21.93
N ALA A 72 13.13 16.29 -22.05
CA ALA A 72 12.15 16.58 -21.00
C ALA A 72 12.37 15.75 -19.71
N ASN A 73 13.01 14.57 -19.80
CA ASN A 73 13.41 13.75 -18.65
C ASN A 73 14.65 14.33 -17.95
N ASP A 74 15.54 15.00 -18.67
CA ASP A 74 16.71 15.68 -18.10
C ASP A 74 16.33 16.94 -17.31
N LEU A 75 15.16 17.51 -17.59
CA LEU A 75 14.54 18.60 -16.82
C LEU A 75 13.79 18.11 -15.56
N ASN A 76 13.72 16.79 -15.32
CA ASN A 76 13.20 16.25 -14.07
C ASN A 76 14.33 16.24 -13.03
N PRO A 77 14.25 17.03 -11.92
CA PRO A 77 15.29 17.04 -10.89
C PRO A 77 15.45 15.69 -10.16
N SER A 78 14.52 14.75 -10.37
CA SER A 78 14.65 13.34 -9.93
C SER A 78 15.67 12.54 -10.75
N GLY A 79 16.26 13.13 -11.81
CA GLY A 79 17.13 12.47 -12.79
C GLY A 79 18.61 12.34 -12.41
N THR A 80 19.05 12.88 -11.27
CA THR A 80 20.35 12.48 -10.70
C THR A 80 20.38 10.96 -10.53
N PRO A 81 21.44 10.26 -11.00
CA PRO A 81 21.57 8.83 -10.78
C PRO A 81 21.42 8.52 -9.29
N GLN A 82 20.28 7.92 -8.94
CA GLN A 82 19.98 7.59 -7.56
C GLN A 82 21.05 6.62 -7.09
N GLU A 83 21.71 6.96 -5.97
CA GLU A 83 22.74 6.11 -5.37
C GLU A 83 22.21 4.68 -5.28
N ALA A 84 23.03 3.73 -5.76
CA ALA A 84 22.57 2.39 -6.14
C ALA A 84 21.68 1.82 -5.03
N PRO A 85 20.38 1.55 -5.29
CA PRO A 85 19.43 1.32 -4.23
C PRO A 85 19.90 0.13 -3.39
N PRO A 86 19.80 0.20 -2.05
CA PRO A 86 20.08 -0.96 -1.21
C PRO A 86 19.25 -2.13 -1.73
N PRO A 87 19.80 -3.37 -1.71
CA PRO A 87 19.24 -4.49 -2.44
C PRO A 87 17.75 -4.64 -2.13
N LYS A 88 16.93 -4.35 -3.14
CA LYS A 88 15.48 -4.54 -3.03
C LYS A 88 15.28 -6.05 -2.94
N GLY A 89 14.58 -6.51 -1.90
CA GLY A 89 14.24 -7.92 -1.81
C GLY A 89 13.44 -8.35 -3.05
N ASP A 90 13.57 -9.62 -3.44
CA ASP A 90 12.71 -10.18 -4.48
C ASP A 90 11.25 -10.05 -4.03
N LEU A 91 10.38 -9.51 -4.88
CA LEU A 91 9.02 -9.15 -4.47
C LEU A 91 8.22 -10.38 -4.02
N ALA A 92 8.45 -11.56 -4.60
CA ALA A 92 7.80 -12.79 -4.15
C ALA A 92 8.39 -13.26 -2.80
N ASN A 93 9.69 -13.11 -2.57
CA ASN A 93 10.30 -13.37 -1.25
C ASN A 93 9.81 -12.40 -0.17
N VAL A 94 9.62 -11.11 -0.48
CA VAL A 94 9.04 -10.13 0.44
C VAL A 94 7.59 -10.46 0.77
N LEU A 95 6.76 -10.74 -0.24
CA LEU A 95 5.34 -11.12 -0.03
C LEU A 95 5.17 -12.46 0.70
N THR A 96 6.15 -13.37 0.60
CA THR A 96 6.17 -14.63 1.36
C THR A 96 6.92 -14.54 2.70
N GLY A 97 7.39 -13.36 3.10
CA GLY A 97 8.09 -13.13 4.37
C GLY A 97 9.47 -13.77 4.48
N LYS A 98 10.08 -14.16 3.35
CA LYS A 98 11.45 -14.70 3.29
C LYS A 98 12.52 -13.61 3.27
N GLU A 99 12.16 -12.42 2.83
CA GLU A 99 13.03 -11.25 2.76
C GLU A 99 12.31 -10.02 3.32
N LEU A 100 13.08 -9.07 3.83
CA LEU A 100 12.55 -7.78 4.26
C LEU A 100 12.25 -6.90 3.05
N PHE A 101 11.16 -6.15 3.12
CA PHE A 101 10.82 -5.11 2.14
C PHE A 101 11.91 -4.04 2.09
N HIS A 102 12.40 -3.59 3.25
CA HIS A 102 13.36 -2.51 3.38
C HIS A 102 14.21 -2.64 4.66
N GLY A 103 15.44 -2.11 4.62
CA GLY A 103 16.30 -1.97 5.81
C GLY A 103 16.55 -3.25 6.60
N ASN A 104 16.60 -3.13 7.93
CA ASN A 104 16.80 -4.21 8.89
C ASN A 104 15.51 -4.66 9.59
N TYR A 105 14.41 -3.90 9.48
CA TYR A 105 13.18 -4.09 10.26
C TYR A 105 11.91 -4.08 9.42
N CYS A 106 11.86 -3.42 8.26
CA CYS A 106 10.60 -3.37 7.50
C CYS A 106 10.34 -4.68 6.75
N GLY A 107 9.59 -5.61 7.35
CA GLY A 107 9.15 -6.85 6.72
C GLY A 107 8.47 -7.82 7.69
N ALA A 108 8.45 -9.10 7.35
CA ALA A 108 8.08 -10.15 8.29
C ALA A 108 9.29 -10.51 9.16
N GLY A 109 9.30 -10.06 10.42
CA GLY A 109 10.47 -10.15 11.30
C GLY A 109 11.58 -9.17 10.90
N GLN A 110 12.78 -9.36 11.46
CA GLN A 110 13.90 -8.43 11.35
C GLN A 110 15.25 -9.15 11.15
N ARG A 111 16.27 -8.47 10.64
CA ARG A 111 17.63 -9.03 10.47
C ARG A 111 18.38 -9.24 11.80
N GLY A 112 17.96 -8.57 12.86
CA GLY A 112 18.51 -8.70 14.21
C GLY A 112 18.28 -7.43 15.03
N ALA A 113 17.84 -7.57 16.29
CA ALA A 113 17.44 -6.45 17.15
C ALA A 113 18.58 -5.49 17.53
N ASP A 114 19.84 -5.94 17.44
CA ASP A 114 21.02 -5.13 17.76
C ASP A 114 21.53 -4.28 16.58
N LEU A 115 20.95 -4.44 15.37
CA LEU A 115 21.36 -3.66 14.21
C LEU A 115 20.74 -2.27 14.25
N PRO A 116 21.49 -1.19 14.01
CA PRO A 116 20.89 0.14 13.86
C PRO A 116 19.93 0.16 12.66
N PRO A 117 18.82 0.91 12.72
CA PRO A 117 17.98 1.13 11.56
C PRO A 117 18.75 1.87 10.46
N THR A 118 18.54 1.50 9.19
CA THR A 118 19.30 2.05 8.06
C THR A 118 18.90 3.48 7.70
N ASP A 119 17.64 3.85 7.94
CA ASP A 119 17.12 5.21 7.76
C ASP A 119 15.88 5.48 8.64
N ALA A 120 15.20 6.60 8.38
CA ALA A 120 14.03 7.03 9.15
C ALA A 120 12.78 6.13 8.97
N LEU A 121 12.63 5.45 7.83
CA LEU A 121 11.57 4.47 7.60
C LEU A 121 11.88 3.18 8.37
N ASP A 122 13.11 2.69 8.25
CA ASP A 122 13.55 1.49 8.97
C ASP A 122 13.46 1.67 10.49
N ALA A 123 13.70 2.88 10.99
CA ALA A 123 13.51 3.24 12.40
C ALA A 123 12.04 3.24 12.84
N ALA A 124 11.09 3.51 11.94
CA ALA A 124 9.65 3.40 12.24
C ALA A 124 9.22 1.92 12.30
N CYS A 125 9.73 1.08 11.39
CA CYS A 125 9.53 -0.37 11.44
C CYS A 125 10.12 -0.98 12.73
N GLN A 126 11.33 -0.60 13.14
CA GLN A 126 11.93 -1.03 14.41
C GLN A 126 11.04 -0.71 15.63
N ARG A 127 10.40 0.47 15.66
CA ARG A 127 9.46 0.84 16.74
C ARG A 127 8.16 0.05 16.68
N HIS A 128 7.70 -0.33 15.48
CA HIS A 128 6.52 -1.17 15.28
C HIS A 128 6.75 -2.59 15.77
N ASP A 129 7.88 -3.22 15.42
CA ASP A 129 8.29 -4.53 15.91
C ASP A 129 8.34 -4.55 17.45
N ALA A 130 9.04 -3.58 18.05
CA ALA A 130 9.12 -3.45 19.50
C ALA A 130 7.76 -3.20 20.18
N CYS A 131 6.82 -2.54 19.48
CA CYS A 131 5.44 -2.33 19.96
C CYS A 131 4.64 -3.64 19.93
N TYR A 132 4.80 -4.45 18.88
CA TYR A 132 4.21 -5.79 18.79
C TYR A 132 4.77 -6.74 19.87
N ASP A 133 6.08 -6.74 20.09
CA ASP A 133 6.72 -7.52 21.16
C ASP A 133 6.18 -7.13 22.55
N ALA A 134 6.07 -5.84 22.82
CA ALA A 134 5.54 -5.32 24.09
C ALA A 134 4.04 -5.60 24.28
N ALA A 135 3.25 -5.60 23.19
CA ALA A 135 1.82 -5.92 23.23
C ALA A 135 1.54 -7.43 23.31
N GLY A 136 2.45 -8.28 22.82
CA GLY A 136 2.25 -9.73 22.69
C GLY A 136 1.19 -10.14 21.67
N HIS A 137 0.66 -9.20 20.88
CA HIS A 137 -0.32 -9.43 19.82
C HIS A 137 -0.24 -8.34 18.74
N ARG A 138 -0.81 -8.62 17.56
CA ARG A 138 -1.01 -7.61 16.51
C ARG A 138 -1.96 -6.54 17.02
N SER A 139 -1.42 -5.38 17.38
CA SER A 139 -2.16 -4.31 18.06
C SER A 139 -2.48 -3.18 17.08
N CYS A 140 -3.78 -2.84 16.97
CA CYS A 140 -4.23 -1.75 16.11
C CYS A 140 -3.58 -0.40 16.49
N ALA A 141 -3.17 -0.23 17.76
CA ALA A 141 -2.47 0.96 18.20
C ALA A 141 -1.04 1.04 17.64
N CYS A 142 -0.34 -0.09 17.55
CA CYS A 142 0.98 -0.18 16.93
C CYS A 142 0.89 0.06 15.41
N ASP A 143 -0.10 -0.55 14.73
CA ASP A 143 -0.28 -0.40 13.28
C ASP A 143 -0.59 1.06 12.90
N GLN A 144 -1.46 1.73 13.66
CA GLN A 144 -1.70 3.16 13.48
C GLN A 144 -0.47 4.04 13.81
N ALA A 145 0.41 3.62 14.73
CA ALA A 145 1.65 4.33 14.99
C ALA A 145 2.60 4.24 13.79
N LEU A 146 2.83 3.02 13.27
CA LEU A 146 3.61 2.79 12.05
C LEU A 146 3.07 3.61 10.88
N ARG A 147 1.76 3.56 10.64
CA ARG A 147 1.07 4.35 9.61
C ARG A 147 1.39 5.85 9.71
N ARG A 148 1.25 6.45 10.90
CA ARG A 148 1.52 7.88 11.13
C ARG A 148 2.99 8.22 10.88
N GLU A 149 3.90 7.41 11.40
CA GLU A 149 5.34 7.64 11.28
C GLU A 149 5.83 7.49 9.83
N ALA A 150 5.38 6.45 9.13
CA ALA A 150 5.70 6.22 7.73
C ALA A 150 5.09 7.30 6.81
N THR A 151 3.88 7.79 7.10
CA THR A 151 3.30 8.96 6.41
C THR A 151 4.22 10.18 6.56
N ALA A 152 4.64 10.49 7.80
CA ALA A 152 5.53 11.62 8.07
C ALA A 152 6.91 11.51 7.37
N VAL A 153 7.45 10.30 7.21
CA VAL A 153 8.68 10.08 6.41
C VAL A 153 8.44 10.28 4.91
N SER A 154 7.26 9.91 4.38
CA SER A 154 6.92 10.10 2.96
C SER A 154 6.76 11.58 2.56
N GLU A 155 6.34 12.43 3.48
CA GLU A 155 6.10 13.87 3.26
C GLU A 155 7.40 14.70 3.33
N ARG A 156 8.43 14.20 4.00
CA ARG A 156 9.71 14.91 4.22
C ARG A 156 10.49 15.16 2.92
N PRO A 157 10.80 16.41 2.54
CA PRO A 157 11.52 16.72 1.31
C PRO A 157 13.03 16.41 1.37
N ASP A 158 13.59 16.31 2.57
CA ASP A 158 15.00 15.98 2.83
C ASP A 158 15.30 14.46 2.71
N VAL A 159 14.27 13.62 2.69
CA VAL A 159 14.40 12.16 2.61
C VAL A 159 14.53 11.71 1.14
N PRO A 160 15.42 10.75 0.80
CA PRO A 160 15.55 10.24 -0.56
C PRO A 160 14.23 9.72 -1.14
N LEU A 161 13.96 10.01 -2.42
CA LEU A 161 12.68 9.72 -3.08
C LEU A 161 12.25 8.24 -3.02
N GLU A 162 13.19 7.30 -3.06
CA GLU A 162 12.91 5.86 -2.90
C GLU A 162 12.41 5.54 -1.49
N VAL A 163 13.05 6.10 -0.45
CA VAL A 163 12.64 5.92 0.96
C VAL A 163 11.26 6.53 1.18
N ARG A 164 11.00 7.73 0.62
CA ARG A 164 9.68 8.38 0.69
C ARG A 164 8.57 7.52 0.07
N ARG A 165 8.81 6.98 -1.14
CA ARG A 165 7.88 6.08 -1.84
C ARG A 165 7.61 4.80 -1.05
N ARG A 166 8.67 4.17 -0.51
CA ARG A 166 8.55 3.01 0.37
C ARG A 166 7.77 3.32 1.64
N SER A 167 7.96 4.51 2.20
CA SER A 167 7.27 4.94 3.41
C SER A 167 5.77 5.09 3.16
N LEU A 168 5.36 5.58 1.99
CA LEU A 168 3.95 5.58 1.58
C LEU A 168 3.40 4.14 1.47
N SER A 169 4.11 3.23 0.80
CA SER A 169 3.69 1.82 0.71
C SER A 169 3.60 1.12 2.08
N VAL A 170 4.49 1.44 3.03
CA VAL A 170 4.42 0.95 4.41
C VAL A 170 3.24 1.55 5.17
N ALA A 171 2.93 2.84 4.96
CA ALA A 171 1.76 3.47 5.56
C ALA A 171 0.44 2.87 5.05
N GLU A 172 0.33 2.61 3.75
CA GLU A 172 -0.81 1.93 3.13
C GLU A 172 -0.95 0.49 3.63
N ALA A 173 0.16 -0.25 3.71
CA ALA A 173 0.17 -1.61 4.25
C ALA A 173 -0.28 -1.64 5.72
N ALA A 174 0.21 -0.71 6.55
CA ALA A 174 -0.15 -0.62 7.96
C ALA A 174 -1.62 -0.27 8.19
N ASP A 175 -2.25 0.50 7.29
CA ASP A 175 -3.69 0.77 7.31
C ASP A 175 -4.55 -0.48 6.99
N ALA A 176 -3.98 -1.42 6.23
CA ALA A 176 -4.65 -2.64 5.77
C ALA A 176 -4.37 -3.90 6.62
N MET A 177 -3.52 -3.83 7.65
CA MET A 177 -3.16 -5.00 8.45
C MET A 177 -4.30 -5.45 9.39
N ASN A 178 -4.56 -6.76 9.43
CA ASN A 178 -5.47 -7.36 10.41
C ASN A 178 -4.90 -7.24 11.83
N CYS A 179 -5.55 -6.42 12.65
CA CYS A 179 -5.14 -6.05 13.99
C CYS A 179 -6.22 -6.37 15.05
N ARG A 180 -5.86 -6.31 16.33
CA ARG A 180 -6.77 -6.41 17.48
C ARG A 180 -6.73 -5.12 18.30
N ALA A 181 -7.91 -4.60 18.66
CA ALA A 181 -8.05 -3.51 19.62
C ALA A 181 -7.80 -4.00 21.07
N PRO A 182 -7.34 -3.14 21.99
CA PRO A 182 -7.13 -3.49 23.39
C PRO A 182 -8.43 -3.95 24.10
#